data_AF-A0A640XMW2-F1
#
_entry.id   AF-A0A640XMW2-F1
#
_cell.length_a   1.000
_cell.length_b   1.000
_cell.length_c   1.000
_cell.angle_alpha   90.00
_cell.angle_beta   90.00
_cell.angle_gamma   90.00
#
_symmetry.space_group_name_H-M   'P 1'
#
loop_
_entity.id
_entity.type
_entity.pdbx_description
1 polymer ?
#
loop_
_entity_poly.entity_id
_entity_poly.type
_entity_poly.pdbx_seq_one_letter_code
_entity_poly.pdbx_strand_id
1 'polypeptide(L)'
;MSEKTVTELENLILEIEHRIEDLENASLKDNFDRSAEVKYLREKRERLQTRLCSKLTPYDIVKIARHPLRPLAADYVNMMMDDFVELHGDKRFGDDKAIICGLGSIGRERILFVGQQKGKSTKERIACNFGMPNPEGYRKALQKMKLAEKFHLPIVTLIDTPGANPDIGAEERGQAHAIAENIYEMCRLKTPIINVVIGEGGSGGALGIGIGDKFAILEYAYYSVISPEGCAAILWKNAENAPESARSLQLTAKDLLNFGIADEIVPEPLGAAHKGPKEMAGILKARLLSYLEELKGIPVISLVESRYERYRKMGEYLEE
;
A
#
# COMPACT_ATOMS: atom_id res chain seq x y z
N MET A 1 -13.92 -9.32 -34.72
CA MET A 1 -13.79 -7.93 -34.25
C MET A 1 -12.49 -7.83 -33.49
N SER A 2 -11.58 -6.94 -33.91
CA SER A 2 -10.29 -6.71 -33.21
C SER A 2 -10.55 -6.43 -31.74
N GLU A 3 -9.83 -7.10 -30.85
CA GLU A 3 -9.95 -6.85 -29.41
C GLU A 3 -9.30 -5.52 -29.06
N LYS A 4 -10.05 -4.63 -28.40
CA LYS A 4 -9.54 -3.31 -28.03
C LYS A 4 -8.36 -3.41 -27.07
N THR A 5 -7.34 -2.59 -27.30
CA THR A 5 -6.14 -2.46 -26.44
C THR A 5 -6.47 -1.72 -25.14
N VAL A 6 -5.58 -1.77 -24.14
CA VAL A 6 -5.71 -1.03 -22.87
C VAL A 6 -5.88 0.47 -23.14
N THR A 7 -5.02 1.05 -23.97
CA THR A 7 -5.08 2.48 -24.34
C THR A 7 -6.36 2.86 -25.07
N GLU A 8 -6.86 2.01 -25.96
CA GLU A 8 -8.14 2.25 -26.65
C GLU A 8 -9.33 2.21 -25.68
N LEU A 9 -9.28 1.33 -24.66
CA LEU A 9 -10.30 1.26 -23.62
C LEU A 9 -10.24 2.49 -22.70
N GLU A 10 -9.04 2.95 -22.31
CA GLU A 10 -8.85 4.17 -21.52
C GLU A 10 -9.39 5.40 -22.24
N ASN A 11 -9.05 5.59 -23.52
CA ASN A 11 -9.55 6.70 -24.32
C ASN A 11 -11.08 6.69 -24.41
N LEU A 12 -11.68 5.52 -24.64
CA LEU A 12 -13.13 5.39 -24.71
C LEU A 12 -13.81 5.68 -23.36
N ILE A 13 -13.18 5.30 -22.26
CA ILE A 13 -13.67 5.62 -20.91
C ILE A 13 -13.61 7.14 -20.69
N LEU A 14 -12.51 7.80 -21.06
CA LEU A 14 -12.36 9.25 -20.96
C LEU A 14 -13.40 10.01 -21.80
N GLU A 15 -13.65 9.57 -23.04
CA GLU A 15 -14.70 10.14 -23.89
C GLU A 15 -16.09 10.03 -23.25
N ILE A 16 -16.40 8.88 -22.63
CA ILE A 16 -17.67 8.68 -21.93
C ILE A 16 -17.74 9.55 -20.66
N GLU A 17 -16.64 9.69 -19.91
CA GLU A 17 -16.57 10.56 -18.73
C GLU A 17 -16.84 12.03 -19.10
N HIS A 18 -16.18 12.55 -20.14
CA HIS A 18 -16.45 13.89 -20.65
C HIS A 18 -17.90 14.06 -21.11
N ARG A 19 -18.45 13.06 -21.81
CA ARG A 19 -19.84 13.12 -22.26
C ARG A 19 -20.83 13.14 -21.10
N ILE A 20 -20.58 12.38 -20.04
CA ILE A 20 -21.40 12.40 -18.82
C ILE A 20 -21.35 13.79 -18.19
N GLU A 21 -20.16 14.37 -18.04
CA GLU A 21 -19.97 15.70 -17.46
C GLU A 21 -20.69 16.80 -18.26
N ASP A 22 -20.59 16.76 -19.60
CA ASP A 22 -21.30 17.69 -20.48
C ASP A 22 -22.83 17.59 -20.33
N LEU A 23 -23.36 16.37 -20.26
CA LEU A 23 -24.81 16.14 -20.09
C LEU A 23 -25.31 16.59 -18.73
N GLU A 24 -24.55 16.34 -17.66
CA GLU A 24 -24.87 16.79 -16.30
C GLU A 24 -24.86 18.32 -16.21
N ASN A 25 -23.85 18.98 -16.79
CA ASN A 25 -23.75 20.43 -16.84
C ASN A 25 -24.85 21.06 -17.70
N ALA A 26 -25.24 20.42 -18.81
CA ALA A 26 -26.31 20.90 -19.67
C ALA A 26 -27.70 20.75 -19.01
N SER A 27 -27.93 19.71 -18.20
CA SER A 27 -29.18 19.53 -17.46
C SER A 27 -29.34 20.49 -16.28
N LEU A 28 -28.26 21.12 -15.82
CA LEU A 28 -28.34 22.25 -14.87
C LEU A 28 -28.77 23.56 -15.55
N LYS A 29 -28.55 23.69 -16.87
CA LYS A 29 -28.83 24.92 -17.65
C LYS A 29 -30.18 24.87 -18.37
N ASP A 30 -30.52 23.74 -18.95
CA ASP A 30 -31.77 23.52 -19.65
C ASP A 30 -32.63 22.54 -18.85
N ASN A 31 -33.91 22.84 -18.61
CA ASN A 31 -34.91 22.00 -17.92
C ASN A 31 -35.24 20.66 -18.64
N PHE A 32 -34.31 20.12 -19.44
CA PHE A 32 -34.45 18.87 -20.17
C PHE A 32 -33.86 17.71 -19.37
N ASP A 33 -34.69 16.69 -19.12
CA ASP A 33 -34.28 15.49 -18.40
C ASP A 33 -33.40 14.60 -19.28
N ARG A 34 -32.10 14.52 -18.93
CA ARG A 34 -31.09 13.67 -19.59
C ARG A 34 -30.67 12.50 -18.69
N SER A 35 -31.40 12.23 -17.60
CA SER A 35 -31.04 11.21 -16.60
C SER A 35 -30.90 9.80 -17.18
N ALA A 36 -31.75 9.44 -18.15
CA ALA A 36 -31.68 8.13 -18.81
C ALA A 36 -30.41 7.95 -19.66
N GLU A 37 -29.99 8.98 -20.40
CA GLU A 37 -28.75 8.95 -21.20
C GLU A 37 -27.52 8.87 -20.29
N VAL A 38 -27.50 9.68 -19.22
CA VAL A 38 -26.43 9.64 -18.20
C VAL A 38 -26.34 8.27 -17.56
N LYS A 39 -27.46 7.66 -17.18
CA LYS A 39 -27.49 6.31 -16.60
C LYS A 39 -26.91 5.28 -17.57
N TYR A 40 -27.34 5.29 -18.84
CA TYR A 40 -26.81 4.39 -19.86
C TYR A 40 -25.30 4.54 -20.05
N LEU A 41 -24.80 5.78 -20.10
CA LEU A 41 -23.37 6.05 -20.24
C LEU A 41 -22.57 5.59 -19.02
N ARG A 42 -23.10 5.76 -17.81
CA ARG A 42 -22.47 5.24 -16.57
C ARG A 42 -22.37 3.72 -16.60
N GLU A 43 -23.45 3.01 -16.93
CA GLU A 43 -23.42 1.54 -17.06
C GLU A 43 -22.44 1.07 -18.14
N LYS A 44 -22.36 1.79 -19.27
CA LYS A 44 -21.40 1.51 -20.34
C LYS A 44 -19.95 1.75 -19.88
N ARG A 45 -19.70 2.85 -19.16
CA ARG A 45 -18.40 3.16 -18.55
C ARG A 45 -17.96 2.04 -17.62
N GLU A 46 -18.85 1.59 -16.73
CA GLU A 46 -18.55 0.53 -15.77
C GLU A 46 -18.15 -0.78 -16.47
N ARG A 47 -18.91 -1.21 -17.49
CA ARG A 47 -18.57 -2.41 -18.28
C ARG A 47 -17.20 -2.30 -18.95
N LEU A 48 -16.86 -1.13 -19.48
CA LEU A 48 -15.56 -0.89 -20.10
C LEU A 48 -14.43 -0.87 -19.07
N GLN A 49 -14.65 -0.26 -17.91
CA GLN A 49 -13.69 -0.25 -16.80
C GLN A 49 -13.42 -1.67 -16.30
N THR A 50 -14.44 -2.49 -16.10
CA THR A 50 -14.27 -3.91 -15.72
C THR A 50 -13.44 -4.68 -16.76
N ARG A 51 -13.70 -4.43 -18.05
CA ARG A 51 -12.94 -5.06 -19.14
C ARG A 51 -11.49 -4.56 -19.22
N LEU A 52 -11.24 -3.29 -18.90
CA LEU A 52 -9.90 -2.72 -18.83
C LEU A 52 -9.12 -3.38 -17.68
N CYS A 53 -9.72 -3.42 -16.48
CA CYS A 53 -9.11 -3.99 -15.29
C CYS A 53 -8.73 -5.47 -15.46
N SER A 54 -9.53 -6.25 -16.19
CA SER A 54 -9.22 -7.66 -16.47
C SER A 54 -8.06 -7.87 -17.46
N LYS A 55 -7.60 -6.82 -18.13
CA LYS A 55 -6.50 -6.85 -19.11
C LYS A 55 -5.20 -6.21 -18.62
N LEU A 56 -5.17 -5.68 -17.39
CA LEU A 56 -4.00 -5.00 -16.87
C LEU A 56 -2.81 -5.96 -16.78
N THR A 57 -1.68 -5.54 -17.33
CA THR A 57 -0.41 -6.25 -17.15
C THR A 57 0.19 -5.95 -15.78
N PRO A 58 1.13 -6.76 -15.26
CA PRO A 58 1.84 -6.46 -14.03
C PRO A 58 2.49 -5.07 -14.03
N TYR A 59 2.98 -4.60 -15.17
CA TYR A 59 3.57 -3.27 -15.26
C TYR A 59 2.53 -2.15 -15.29
N ASP A 60 1.32 -2.39 -15.81
CA ASP A 60 0.22 -1.42 -15.67
C ASP A 60 -0.20 -1.30 -14.20
N ILE A 61 -0.19 -2.41 -13.45
CA ILE A 61 -0.39 -2.38 -11.99
C ILE A 61 0.68 -1.54 -11.30
N VAL A 62 1.96 -1.70 -11.66
CA VAL A 62 3.06 -0.86 -11.14
C VAL A 62 2.80 0.63 -11.41
N LYS A 63 2.33 0.99 -12.60
CA LYS A 63 1.97 2.38 -12.93
C LYS A 63 0.80 2.89 -12.08
N ILE A 64 -0.22 2.06 -11.86
CA ILE A 64 -1.37 2.40 -10.99
C ILE A 64 -0.94 2.57 -9.53
N ALA A 65 -0.07 1.70 -9.02
CA ALA A 65 0.52 1.79 -7.68
C ALA A 65 1.33 3.09 -7.49
N ARG A 66 1.97 3.58 -8.57
CA ARG A 66 2.74 4.83 -8.61
C ARG A 66 1.91 6.05 -8.99
N HIS A 67 0.60 5.91 -9.15
CA HIS A 67 -0.24 6.99 -9.63
C HIS A 67 -0.16 8.22 -8.70
N PRO A 68 0.05 9.46 -9.21
CA PRO A 68 0.27 10.64 -8.37
C PRO A 68 -0.88 10.97 -7.41
N LEU A 69 -2.10 10.57 -7.76
CA LEU A 69 -3.32 10.76 -6.95
C LEU A 69 -3.68 9.53 -6.11
N ARG A 70 -2.84 8.48 -6.09
CA ARG A 70 -3.08 7.32 -5.22
C ARG A 70 -3.07 7.80 -3.76
N PRO A 71 -4.08 7.43 -2.95
CA PRO A 71 -4.14 7.88 -1.56
C PRO A 71 -2.90 7.41 -0.78
N LEU A 72 -2.29 8.32 -0.04
CA LEU A 72 -1.11 8.06 0.78
C LEU A 72 -1.51 7.72 2.22
N ALA A 73 -0.57 7.29 3.05
CA ALA A 73 -0.82 6.94 4.44
C ALA A 73 -1.55 8.05 5.22
N ALA A 74 -1.15 9.31 5.05
CA ALA A 74 -1.82 10.45 5.71
C ALA A 74 -3.28 10.65 5.24
N ASP A 75 -3.61 10.30 3.99
CA ASP A 75 -4.98 10.39 3.49
C ASP A 75 -5.88 9.36 4.19
N TYR A 76 -5.37 8.14 4.33
CA TYR A 76 -6.06 7.06 5.04
C TYR A 76 -6.25 7.38 6.52
N VAL A 77 -5.24 7.96 7.18
CA VAL A 77 -5.39 8.45 8.56
C VAL A 77 -6.55 9.45 8.65
N ASN A 78 -6.55 10.48 7.79
CA ASN A 78 -7.58 11.52 7.80
C ASN A 78 -9.00 11.00 7.48
N MET A 79 -9.12 9.93 6.69
CA MET A 79 -10.42 9.40 6.26
C MET A 79 -10.95 8.28 7.16
N MET A 80 -10.09 7.55 7.86
CA MET A 80 -10.46 6.32 8.59
C MET A 80 -10.31 6.44 10.09
N MET A 81 -9.38 7.26 10.58
CA MET A 81 -9.02 7.35 11.98
C MET A 81 -9.65 8.55 12.68
N ASP A 82 -10.00 8.32 13.94
CA ASP A 82 -10.53 9.31 14.87
C ASP A 82 -9.44 9.62 15.93
N ASP A 83 -9.39 10.85 16.43
CA ASP A 83 -8.46 11.31 17.50
C ASP A 83 -6.98 10.97 17.25
N PHE A 84 -6.53 11.09 16.00
CA PHE A 84 -5.13 10.79 15.64
C PHE A 84 -4.15 11.82 16.23
N VAL A 85 -3.19 11.33 17.01
CA VAL A 85 -2.10 12.10 17.59
C VAL A 85 -0.78 11.56 17.04
N GLU A 86 -0.13 12.36 16.19
CA GLU A 86 1.17 12.01 15.60
C GLU A 86 2.29 12.01 16.67
N LEU A 87 3.16 11.00 16.60
CA LEU A 87 4.29 10.79 17.48
C LEU A 87 5.60 10.92 16.71
N HIS A 88 6.37 11.94 17.04
CA HIS A 88 7.61 12.29 16.35
C HIS A 88 8.87 11.69 16.99
N GLY A 89 9.92 11.58 16.18
CA GLY A 89 11.31 11.36 16.59
C GLY A 89 11.66 9.94 17.06
N ASP A 90 12.90 9.53 16.80
CA ASP A 90 13.47 8.25 17.24
C ASP A 90 14.18 8.32 18.62
N LYS A 91 14.34 9.55 19.17
CA LYS A 91 15.14 9.86 20.38
C LYS A 91 16.63 9.55 20.24
N ARG A 92 17.16 9.46 19.02
CA ARG A 92 18.58 9.18 18.75
C ARG A 92 19.17 10.18 17.76
N PHE A 93 18.53 10.40 16.62
CA PHE A 93 19.06 11.23 15.54
C PHE A 93 18.05 12.27 15.04
N GLY A 94 16.82 11.86 14.74
CA GLY A 94 15.88 12.76 14.05
C GLY A 94 14.45 12.25 13.98
N ASP A 95 13.59 13.09 13.39
CA ASP A 95 12.21 12.75 13.04
C ASP A 95 12.08 12.64 11.52
N ASP A 96 12.19 11.42 11.01
CA ASP A 96 12.06 11.16 9.58
C ASP A 96 10.62 11.33 9.09
N LYS A 97 10.40 12.26 8.16
CA LYS A 97 9.07 12.53 7.61
C LYS A 97 8.58 11.47 6.61
N ALA A 98 9.46 10.59 6.14
CA ALA A 98 9.08 9.45 5.30
C ALA A 98 8.28 8.38 6.07
N ILE A 99 8.28 8.42 7.40
CA ILE A 99 7.48 7.55 8.27
C ILE A 99 6.57 8.41 9.14
N ILE A 100 5.27 8.16 9.11
CA ILE A 100 4.31 8.72 10.05
C ILE A 100 3.97 7.67 11.11
N CYS A 101 3.98 8.06 12.37
CA CYS A 101 3.58 7.20 13.49
C CYS A 101 2.58 7.96 14.35
N GLY A 102 1.59 7.30 14.92
CA GLY A 102 0.68 7.97 15.85
C GLY A 102 -0.28 7.03 16.57
N LEU A 103 -0.88 7.54 17.64
CA LEU A 103 -1.96 6.86 18.33
C LEU A 103 -3.29 7.40 17.80
N GLY A 104 -4.28 6.54 17.64
CA GLY A 104 -5.63 6.96 17.32
C GLY A 104 -6.59 5.80 17.41
N SER A 105 -7.81 6.01 16.95
CA SER A 105 -8.83 4.97 16.91
C SER A 105 -9.38 4.73 15.52
N ILE A 106 -9.71 3.47 15.24
CA ILE A 106 -10.55 3.09 14.10
C ILE A 106 -11.84 2.54 14.69
N GLY A 107 -12.92 3.34 14.64
CA GLY A 107 -14.16 2.96 15.32
C GLY A 107 -13.95 2.90 16.83
N ARG A 108 -14.11 1.73 17.44
CA ARG A 108 -13.89 1.52 18.88
C ARG A 108 -12.47 1.06 19.23
N GLU A 109 -11.68 0.71 18.22
CA GLU A 109 -10.35 0.12 18.41
C GLU A 109 -9.29 1.18 18.51
N ARG A 110 -8.58 1.22 19.64
CA ARG A 110 -7.39 2.07 19.81
C ARG A 110 -6.18 1.33 19.26
N ILE A 111 -5.44 1.99 18.38
CA ILE A 111 -4.30 1.40 17.70
C ILE A 111 -3.09 2.33 17.73
N LEU A 112 -1.91 1.74 17.55
CA LEU A 112 -0.78 2.47 16.98
C LEU A 112 -0.80 2.33 15.47
N PHE A 113 -0.72 3.45 14.78
CA PHE A 113 -0.53 3.51 13.34
C PHE A 113 0.93 3.78 13.00
N VAL A 114 1.44 3.12 11.95
CA VAL A 114 2.73 3.40 11.32
C VAL A 114 2.53 3.40 9.81
N GLY A 115 3.05 4.37 9.07
CA GLY A 115 2.88 4.39 7.62
C GLY A 115 4.04 5.08 6.91
N GLN A 116 4.37 4.60 5.71
CA GLN A 116 5.29 5.32 4.82
C GLN A 116 4.54 6.44 4.10
N GLN A 117 5.16 7.61 4.05
CA GLN A 117 4.54 8.82 3.51
C GLN A 117 5.40 9.40 2.38
N LYS A 118 4.83 9.51 1.18
CA LYS A 118 5.53 10.04 0.01
C LYS A 118 5.44 11.55 -0.14
N GLY A 119 4.39 12.19 0.37
CA GLY A 119 4.07 13.59 0.10
C GLY A 119 3.34 13.81 -1.22
N LYS A 120 2.43 14.78 -1.26
CA LYS A 120 1.61 15.10 -2.44
C LYS A 120 2.21 16.21 -3.27
N SER A 121 2.59 17.31 -2.63
CA SER A 121 3.27 18.43 -3.30
C SER A 121 4.76 18.13 -3.50
N THR A 122 5.41 18.80 -4.45
CA THR A 122 6.86 18.67 -4.66
C THR A 122 7.64 18.98 -3.38
N LYS A 123 7.21 20.00 -2.62
CA LYS A 123 7.82 20.38 -1.34
C LYS A 123 7.67 19.27 -0.31
N GLU A 124 6.49 18.68 -0.19
CA GLU A 124 6.28 17.53 0.71
C GLU A 124 7.08 16.31 0.29
N ARG A 125 7.16 16.02 -1.01
CA ARG A 125 7.93 14.88 -1.52
C ARG A 125 9.39 14.98 -1.17
N ILE A 126 9.99 16.15 -1.34
CA ILE A 126 11.37 16.39 -0.91
C ILE A 126 11.49 16.22 0.61
N ALA A 127 10.56 16.78 1.39
CA ALA A 127 10.59 16.68 2.85
C ALA A 127 10.45 15.24 3.36
N CYS A 128 9.63 14.42 2.69
CA CYS A 128 9.40 13.02 3.03
C CYS A 128 10.33 12.06 2.28
N ASN A 129 11.37 12.58 1.63
CA ASN A 129 12.30 11.82 0.80
C ASN A 129 11.61 10.85 -0.17
N PHE A 130 10.51 11.30 -0.80
CA PHE A 130 9.69 10.51 -1.72
C PHE A 130 9.18 9.19 -1.12
N GLY A 131 9.03 9.14 0.21
CA GLY A 131 8.64 7.95 0.97
C GLY A 131 9.74 6.92 1.10
N MET A 132 11.00 7.30 0.94
CA MET A 132 12.17 6.46 1.20
C MET A 132 12.74 6.75 2.60
N PRO A 133 12.46 5.90 3.61
CA PRO A 133 12.90 6.18 4.96
C PRO A 133 14.41 6.08 5.13
N ASN A 134 14.94 6.96 5.96
CA ASN A 134 16.26 6.89 6.56
C ASN A 134 16.26 5.96 7.79
N PRO A 135 17.42 5.60 8.36
CA PRO A 135 17.50 4.67 9.50
C PRO A 135 16.72 5.15 10.73
N GLU A 136 16.72 6.45 11.00
CA GLU A 136 15.92 7.10 12.04
C GLU A 136 14.41 6.91 11.86
N GLY A 137 13.90 6.73 10.64
CA GLY A 137 12.50 6.40 10.37
C GLY A 137 12.13 5.00 10.87
N TYR A 138 12.97 4.00 10.58
CA TYR A 138 12.79 2.63 11.07
C TYR A 138 12.89 2.56 12.60
N ARG A 139 13.89 3.24 13.19
CA ARG A 139 14.04 3.33 14.64
C ARG A 139 12.85 4.01 15.32
N LYS A 140 12.34 5.09 14.72
CA LYS A 140 11.11 5.75 15.17
C LYS A 140 9.95 4.77 15.17
N ALA A 141 9.72 4.06 14.06
CA ALA A 141 8.67 3.06 13.94
C ALA A 141 8.77 2.01 15.05
N LEU A 142 9.93 1.35 15.19
CA LEU A 142 10.15 0.31 16.20
C LEU A 142 9.95 0.82 17.62
N GLN A 143 10.47 2.01 17.94
CA GLN A 143 10.29 2.60 19.26
C GLN A 143 8.80 2.79 19.58
N LYS A 144 7.99 3.22 18.62
CA LYS A 144 6.55 3.40 18.85
C LYS A 144 5.83 2.06 18.88
N MET A 145 6.25 1.07 18.09
CA MET A 145 5.72 -0.30 18.17
C MET A 145 5.95 -0.93 19.55
N LYS A 146 7.13 -0.72 20.16
CA LYS A 146 7.40 -1.13 21.55
C LYS A 146 6.51 -0.41 22.57
N LEU A 147 6.15 0.85 22.29
CA LEU A 147 5.16 1.58 23.10
C LEU A 147 3.77 0.94 23.00
N ALA A 148 3.36 0.55 21.79
CA ALA A 148 2.09 -0.14 21.57
C ALA A 148 2.04 -1.49 22.29
N GLU A 149 3.11 -2.30 22.22
CA GLU A 149 3.23 -3.54 22.99
C GLU A 149 3.06 -3.31 24.50
N LYS A 150 3.73 -2.29 25.05
CA LYS A 150 3.65 -1.93 26.48
C LYS A 150 2.22 -1.62 26.92
N PHE A 151 1.41 -1.03 26.05
CA PHE A 151 0.01 -0.66 26.34
C PHE A 151 -1.00 -1.64 25.74
N HIS A 152 -0.54 -2.77 25.20
CA HIS A 152 -1.37 -3.81 24.58
C HIS A 152 -2.27 -3.24 23.46
N LEU A 153 -1.73 -2.30 22.69
CA LEU A 153 -2.40 -1.72 21.53
C LEU A 153 -2.02 -2.50 20.26
N PRO A 154 -2.99 -2.90 19.43
CA PRO A 154 -2.71 -3.39 18.09
C PRO A 154 -1.95 -2.36 17.25
N ILE A 155 -1.13 -2.86 16.33
CA ILE A 155 -0.34 -2.06 15.40
C ILE A 155 -0.92 -2.25 14.00
N VAL A 156 -1.18 -1.15 13.30
CA VAL A 156 -1.53 -1.16 11.87
C VAL A 156 -0.43 -0.44 11.10
N THR A 157 0.12 -1.12 10.09
CA THR A 157 1.11 -0.54 9.18
C THR A 157 0.54 -0.35 7.79
N LEU A 158 0.76 0.82 7.18
CA LEU A 158 0.50 1.07 5.77
C LEU A 158 1.81 1.22 5.00
N ILE A 159 2.04 0.30 4.07
CA ILE A 159 3.27 0.19 3.30
C ILE A 159 3.09 0.89 1.94
N ASP A 160 3.91 1.91 1.70
CA ASP A 160 3.98 2.63 0.44
C ASP A 160 5.35 3.32 0.26
N THR A 161 6.33 2.53 -0.17
CA THR A 161 7.70 2.99 -0.36
C THR A 161 8.32 2.38 -1.61
N PRO A 162 9.07 3.15 -2.42
CA PRO A 162 9.88 2.57 -3.48
C PRO A 162 11.10 1.81 -2.94
N GLY A 163 11.46 2.00 -1.67
CA GLY A 163 12.60 1.37 -1.00
C GLY A 163 13.13 2.22 0.14
N ALA A 164 14.10 1.68 0.89
CA ALA A 164 14.84 2.46 1.88
C ALA A 164 15.75 3.49 1.19
N ASN A 165 16.02 4.62 1.84
CA ASN A 165 16.90 5.64 1.27
C ASN A 165 18.32 5.08 1.01
N PRO A 166 18.84 5.10 -0.23
CA PRO A 166 20.16 4.56 -0.56
C PRO A 166 21.30 5.58 -0.45
N ASP A 167 21.09 6.73 0.19
CA ASP A 167 22.09 7.80 0.29
C ASP A 167 23.22 7.48 1.28
N ILE A 168 24.39 8.11 1.07
CA ILE A 168 25.59 7.99 1.94
C ILE A 168 25.25 8.22 3.40
N GLY A 169 24.47 9.26 3.71
CA GLY A 169 24.10 9.56 5.09
C GLY A 169 23.26 8.45 5.73
N ALA A 170 22.41 7.76 4.97
CA ALA A 170 21.64 6.63 5.47
C ALA A 170 22.56 5.44 5.80
N GLU A 171 23.57 5.19 4.96
CA GLU A 171 24.58 4.15 5.18
C GLU A 171 25.45 4.45 6.41
N GLU A 172 25.98 5.67 6.55
CA GLU A 172 26.76 6.10 7.72
C GLU A 172 25.99 5.92 9.04
N ARG A 173 24.66 6.08 8.98
CA ARG A 173 23.75 5.91 10.12
C ARG A 173 23.21 4.49 10.27
N GLY A 174 23.61 3.54 9.44
CA GLY A 174 23.27 2.12 9.57
C GLY A 174 21.87 1.75 9.08
N GLN A 175 21.58 1.99 7.82
CA GLN A 175 20.30 1.62 7.17
C GLN A 175 20.00 0.12 7.27
N ALA A 176 20.96 -0.72 6.88
CA ALA A 176 20.80 -2.17 6.98
C ALA A 176 20.56 -2.62 8.44
N HIS A 177 21.27 -2.04 9.40
CA HIS A 177 21.11 -2.36 10.81
C HIS A 177 19.72 -1.97 11.34
N ALA A 178 19.23 -0.77 11.01
CA ALA A 178 17.92 -0.30 11.45
C ALA A 178 16.78 -1.18 10.90
N ILE A 179 16.86 -1.58 9.63
CA ILE A 179 15.88 -2.51 9.02
C ILE A 179 15.96 -3.89 9.68
N ALA A 180 17.18 -4.43 9.88
CA ALA A 180 17.37 -5.73 10.50
C ALA A 180 16.88 -5.76 11.96
N GLU A 181 17.16 -4.71 12.74
CA GLU A 181 16.67 -4.55 14.12
C GLU A 181 15.14 -4.53 14.15
N ASN A 182 14.50 -3.80 13.22
CA ASN A 182 13.05 -3.80 13.09
C ASN A 182 12.49 -5.19 12.79
N ILE A 183 13.01 -5.90 11.78
CA ILE A 183 12.54 -7.25 11.42
C ILE A 183 12.67 -8.18 12.62
N TYR A 184 13.83 -8.18 13.28
CA TYR A 184 14.11 -9.02 14.43
C TYR A 184 13.14 -8.77 15.60
N GLU A 185 12.91 -7.51 15.94
CA GLU A 185 12.05 -7.15 17.06
C GLU A 185 10.56 -7.32 16.74
N MET A 186 10.12 -6.99 15.52
CA MET A 186 8.73 -7.15 15.10
C MET A 186 8.27 -8.61 15.13
N CYS A 187 9.15 -9.58 14.82
CA CYS A 187 8.85 -11.00 15.00
C CYS A 187 8.50 -11.38 16.44
N ARG A 188 8.88 -10.57 17.43
CA ARG A 188 8.81 -10.89 18.87
C ARG A 188 7.79 -10.05 19.64
N LEU A 189 7.23 -9.01 19.03
CA LEU A 189 6.28 -8.10 19.68
C LEU A 189 5.03 -8.84 20.15
N LYS A 190 4.68 -8.69 21.41
CA LYS A 190 3.55 -9.32 22.10
C LYS A 190 2.25 -8.53 21.93
N THR A 191 1.96 -8.08 20.70
CA THR A 191 0.73 -7.39 20.33
C THR A 191 0.38 -7.69 18.87
N PRO A 192 -0.91 -7.64 18.47
CA PRO A 192 -1.31 -7.83 17.07
C PRO A 192 -0.68 -6.81 16.13
N ILE A 193 -0.23 -7.26 14.96
CA ILE A 193 0.33 -6.42 13.89
C ILE A 193 -0.36 -6.77 12.57
N ILE A 194 -0.97 -5.76 11.96
CA ILE A 194 -1.61 -5.86 10.65
C ILE A 194 -0.81 -4.98 9.68
N ASN A 195 -0.34 -5.57 8.59
CA ASN A 195 0.37 -4.87 7.53
C ASN A 195 -0.49 -4.80 6.28
N VAL A 196 -0.58 -3.62 5.67
CA VAL A 196 -1.30 -3.43 4.42
C VAL A 196 -0.43 -2.69 3.42
N VAL A 197 -0.16 -3.31 2.27
CA VAL A 197 0.52 -2.64 1.16
C VAL A 197 -0.49 -1.81 0.39
N ILE A 198 -0.41 -0.49 0.53
CA ILE A 198 -1.36 0.45 -0.08
C ILE A 198 -0.88 1.02 -1.41
N GLY A 199 0.39 0.87 -1.76
CA GLY A 199 0.94 1.32 -3.05
C GLY A 199 2.15 0.48 -3.44
N GLU A 200 3.34 1.00 -3.17
CA GLU A 200 4.60 0.32 -3.48
C GLU A 200 5.16 -0.43 -2.27
N GLY A 201 5.46 -1.71 -2.44
CA GLY A 201 6.12 -2.56 -1.46
C GLY A 201 7.58 -2.79 -1.83
N GLY A 202 8.40 -1.73 -1.76
CA GLY A 202 9.80 -1.75 -2.18
C GLY A 202 10.75 -2.44 -1.20
N SER A 203 11.13 -3.69 -1.52
CA SER A 203 12.28 -4.42 -0.96
C SER A 203 12.34 -4.43 0.58
N GLY A 204 13.56 -4.46 1.13
CA GLY A 204 13.81 -4.37 2.57
C GLY A 204 13.26 -3.11 3.22
N GLY A 205 13.07 -2.03 2.44
CA GLY A 205 12.52 -0.78 2.95
C GLY A 205 11.05 -0.89 3.34
N ALA A 206 10.28 -1.65 2.56
CA ALA A 206 8.92 -2.05 2.90
C ALA A 206 8.90 -3.08 4.04
N LEU A 207 9.77 -4.09 3.96
CA LEU A 207 9.86 -5.18 4.94
C LEU A 207 10.22 -4.68 6.35
N GLY A 208 10.97 -3.59 6.46
CA GLY A 208 11.36 -2.98 7.74
C GLY A 208 10.20 -2.49 8.61
N ILE A 209 8.97 -2.44 8.09
CA ILE A 209 7.74 -2.29 8.89
C ILE A 209 6.67 -3.33 8.50
N GLY A 210 7.02 -4.35 7.72
CA GLY A 210 6.11 -5.30 7.08
C GLY A 210 6.05 -6.69 7.72
N ILE A 211 6.57 -6.84 8.93
CA ILE A 211 6.52 -8.09 9.72
C ILE A 211 5.31 -8.06 10.65
N GLY A 212 4.42 -9.05 10.58
CA GLY A 212 3.21 -9.06 11.39
C GLY A 212 2.38 -10.33 11.28
N ASP A 213 1.19 -10.28 11.88
CA ASP A 213 0.28 -11.44 11.98
C ASP A 213 -0.63 -11.56 10.76
N LYS A 214 -1.06 -10.41 10.23
CA LYS A 214 -1.84 -10.30 9.00
C LYS A 214 -1.08 -9.46 7.97
N PHE A 215 -1.00 -9.93 6.75
CA PHE A 215 -0.40 -9.23 5.62
C PHE A 215 -1.40 -9.15 4.46
N ALA A 216 -1.96 -7.96 4.24
CA ALA A 216 -2.87 -7.70 3.14
C ALA A 216 -2.25 -6.75 2.11
N ILE A 217 -2.79 -6.76 0.91
CA ILE A 217 -2.33 -5.91 -0.18
C ILE A 217 -3.53 -5.38 -0.96
N LEU A 218 -3.50 -4.11 -1.35
CA LEU A 218 -4.54 -3.57 -2.23
C LEU A 218 -4.41 -4.17 -3.63
N GLU A 219 -5.54 -4.33 -4.32
CA GLU A 219 -5.62 -5.00 -5.63
C GLU A 219 -4.60 -4.52 -6.67
N TYR A 220 -4.34 -3.21 -6.72
CA TYR A 220 -3.41 -2.58 -7.64
C TYR A 220 -2.15 -2.03 -6.95
N ALA A 221 -1.80 -2.58 -5.78
CA ALA A 221 -0.49 -2.42 -5.16
C ALA A 221 0.46 -3.56 -5.59
N TYR A 222 1.75 -3.39 -5.34
CA TYR A 222 2.75 -4.43 -5.60
C TYR A 222 3.73 -4.60 -4.44
N TYR A 223 4.35 -5.76 -4.32
CA TYR A 223 5.43 -6.02 -3.36
C TYR A 223 6.55 -6.80 -4.04
N SER A 224 7.79 -6.33 -3.95
CA SER A 224 8.90 -6.91 -4.70
C SER A 224 10.24 -6.72 -3.99
N VAL A 225 11.15 -7.68 -4.16
CA VAL A 225 12.53 -7.62 -3.64
C VAL A 225 13.38 -6.53 -4.30
N ILE A 226 13.02 -6.11 -5.52
CA ILE A 226 13.71 -5.08 -6.29
C ILE A 226 12.71 -4.36 -7.20
N SER A 227 12.96 -3.10 -7.56
CA SER A 227 12.14 -2.41 -8.55
C SER A 227 12.22 -3.12 -9.92
N PRO A 228 11.14 -3.12 -10.73
CA PRO A 228 11.18 -3.67 -12.09
C PRO A 228 12.29 -3.04 -12.94
N GLU A 229 12.50 -1.73 -12.80
CA GLU A 229 13.55 -1.00 -13.51
C GLU A 229 14.96 -1.45 -13.07
N GLY A 230 15.17 -1.63 -11.78
CA GLY A 230 16.45 -2.09 -11.23
C GLY A 230 16.79 -3.52 -11.67
N CYS A 231 15.81 -4.42 -11.63
CA CYS A 231 15.96 -5.78 -12.11
C CYS A 231 16.23 -5.83 -13.62
N ALA A 232 15.50 -5.05 -14.41
CA ALA A 232 15.72 -4.90 -15.85
C ALA A 232 17.14 -4.41 -16.18
N ALA A 233 17.62 -3.41 -15.46
CA ALA A 233 18.98 -2.88 -15.62
C ALA A 233 20.07 -3.92 -15.29
N ILE A 234 19.81 -4.85 -14.36
CA ILE A 234 20.79 -5.88 -13.98
C ILE A 234 20.75 -7.07 -14.93
N LEU A 235 19.58 -7.69 -15.11
CA LEU A 235 19.44 -8.96 -15.84
C LEU A 235 19.39 -8.75 -17.36
N TRP A 236 18.79 -7.66 -17.83
CA TRP A 236 18.68 -7.34 -19.26
C TRP A 236 19.64 -6.24 -19.72
N LYS A 237 20.38 -5.60 -18.80
CA LYS A 237 21.27 -4.45 -19.08
C LYS A 237 20.55 -3.28 -19.77
N ASN A 238 19.22 -3.21 -19.65
CA ASN A 238 18.39 -2.16 -20.21
C ASN A 238 17.12 -2.01 -19.37
N ALA A 239 16.92 -0.82 -18.78
CA ALA A 239 15.77 -0.48 -17.95
C ALA A 239 14.43 -0.47 -18.72
N GLU A 240 14.45 -0.32 -20.05
CA GLU A 240 13.24 -0.38 -20.89
C GLU A 240 12.55 -1.75 -20.83
N ASN A 241 13.27 -2.80 -20.39
CA ASN A 241 12.71 -4.13 -20.15
C ASN A 241 11.95 -4.24 -18.82
N ALA A 242 11.65 -3.13 -18.14
CA ALA A 242 10.84 -3.12 -16.93
C ALA A 242 9.48 -3.86 -17.05
N PRO A 243 8.75 -3.81 -18.19
CA PRO A 243 7.53 -4.60 -18.35
C PRO A 243 7.78 -6.12 -18.31
N GLU A 244 8.88 -6.59 -18.92
CA GLU A 244 9.26 -8.00 -18.87
C GLU A 244 9.69 -8.39 -17.46
N SER A 245 10.55 -7.58 -16.84
CA SER A 245 10.98 -7.80 -15.47
C SER A 245 9.81 -7.84 -14.49
N ALA A 246 8.80 -6.98 -14.63
CA ALA A 246 7.64 -6.97 -13.74
C ALA A 246 6.84 -8.27 -13.85
N ARG A 247 6.76 -8.87 -15.05
CA ARG A 247 6.17 -10.20 -15.25
C ARG A 247 7.00 -11.28 -14.57
N SER A 248 8.32 -11.29 -14.79
CA SER A 248 9.22 -12.31 -14.22
C SER A 248 9.28 -12.27 -12.70
N LEU A 249 9.15 -11.08 -12.10
CA LEU A 249 9.19 -10.90 -10.64
C LEU A 249 7.91 -11.39 -9.94
N GLN A 250 6.79 -11.54 -10.67
CA GLN A 250 5.50 -11.96 -10.10
C GLN A 250 5.13 -11.14 -8.84
N LEU A 251 5.12 -9.82 -9.01
CA LEU A 251 5.05 -8.83 -7.93
C LEU A 251 3.62 -8.38 -7.56
N THR A 252 2.60 -8.87 -8.27
CA THR A 252 1.22 -8.37 -8.13
C THR A 252 0.53 -8.94 -6.89
N ALA A 253 -0.53 -8.28 -6.42
CA ALA A 253 -1.36 -8.79 -5.33
C ALA A 253 -1.82 -10.25 -5.52
N LYS A 254 -2.16 -10.63 -6.76
CA LYS A 254 -2.58 -12.00 -7.12
C LYS A 254 -1.45 -13.00 -7.01
N ASP A 255 -0.26 -12.64 -7.50
CA ASP A 255 0.92 -13.49 -7.41
C ASP A 255 1.30 -13.74 -5.94
N LEU A 256 1.32 -12.68 -5.14
CA LEU A 256 1.69 -12.74 -3.71
C LEU A 256 0.69 -13.55 -2.88
N LEU A 257 -0.60 -13.50 -3.23
CA LEU A 257 -1.61 -14.37 -2.63
C LEU A 257 -1.36 -15.84 -3.01
N ASN A 258 -1.05 -16.12 -4.29
CA ASN A 258 -0.75 -17.47 -4.75
C ASN A 258 0.50 -18.07 -4.10
N PHE A 259 1.51 -17.24 -3.79
CA PHE A 259 2.70 -17.66 -3.05
C PHE A 259 2.48 -17.80 -1.54
N GLY A 260 1.29 -17.46 -1.02
CA GLY A 260 1.03 -17.44 0.42
C GLY A 260 1.80 -16.36 1.19
N ILE A 261 2.34 -15.35 0.49
CA ILE A 261 3.01 -14.20 1.10
C ILE A 261 1.97 -13.23 1.66
N ALA A 262 0.96 -12.91 0.85
CA ALA A 262 -0.21 -12.15 1.27
C ALA A 262 -1.33 -13.09 1.71
N ASP A 263 -2.04 -12.70 2.76
CA ASP A 263 -3.22 -13.41 3.27
C ASP A 263 -4.48 -13.05 2.48
N GLU A 264 -4.55 -11.80 2.03
CA GLU A 264 -5.75 -11.26 1.42
C GLU A 264 -5.44 -10.10 0.48
N ILE A 265 -6.20 -10.05 -0.62
CA ILE A 265 -6.26 -8.91 -1.52
C ILE A 265 -7.47 -8.07 -1.11
N VAL A 266 -7.21 -6.81 -0.75
CA VAL A 266 -8.29 -5.85 -0.50
C VAL A 266 -8.68 -5.24 -1.84
N PRO A 267 -9.94 -5.42 -2.29
CA PRO A 267 -10.38 -4.90 -3.59
C PRO A 267 -10.34 -3.37 -3.60
N GLU A 268 -9.97 -2.80 -4.75
CA GLU A 268 -10.02 -1.36 -4.93
C GLU A 268 -11.37 -0.95 -5.57
N PRO A 269 -11.81 0.31 -5.38
CA PRO A 269 -12.93 0.87 -6.13
C PRO A 269 -12.74 0.72 -7.63
N LEU A 270 -13.86 0.80 -8.37
CA LEU A 270 -13.82 0.72 -9.82
C LEU A 270 -12.89 1.81 -10.41
N GLY A 271 -11.89 1.38 -11.18
CA GLY A 271 -10.87 2.26 -11.73
C GLY A 271 -9.69 2.57 -10.80
N ALA A 272 -9.55 1.85 -9.68
CA ALA A 272 -8.50 1.95 -8.66
C ALA A 272 -8.71 3.03 -7.58
N ALA A 273 -7.94 2.94 -6.49
CA ALA A 273 -8.06 3.71 -5.26
C ALA A 273 -8.07 5.23 -5.46
N HIS A 274 -7.35 5.73 -6.48
CA HIS A 274 -7.30 7.16 -6.78
C HIS A 274 -8.60 7.70 -7.41
N LYS A 275 -9.46 6.84 -7.98
CA LYS A 275 -10.77 7.22 -8.52
C LYS A 275 -11.84 7.33 -7.43
N GLY A 276 -11.70 6.57 -6.35
CA GLY A 276 -12.61 6.63 -5.19
C GLY A 276 -11.90 6.61 -3.84
N PRO A 277 -11.10 7.64 -3.45
CA PRO A 277 -10.32 7.61 -2.21
C PRO A 277 -11.15 7.36 -0.94
N LYS A 278 -12.33 7.98 -0.85
CA LYS A 278 -13.25 7.80 0.30
C LYS A 278 -13.84 6.40 0.36
N GLU A 279 -14.17 5.83 -0.80
CA GLU A 279 -14.67 4.47 -0.92
C GLU A 279 -13.58 3.46 -0.53
N MET A 280 -12.36 3.65 -1.06
CA MET A 280 -11.19 2.85 -0.70
C MET A 280 -10.91 2.91 0.80
N ALA A 281 -10.97 4.09 1.41
CA ALA A 281 -10.81 4.25 2.85
C ALA A 281 -11.91 3.52 3.63
N GLY A 282 -13.17 3.55 3.16
CA GLY A 282 -14.27 2.78 3.74
C GLY A 282 -14.04 1.26 3.68
N ILE A 283 -13.63 0.75 2.51
CA ILE A 283 -13.29 -0.67 2.31
C ILE A 283 -12.15 -1.07 3.24
N LEU A 284 -11.05 -0.30 3.25
CA LEU A 284 -9.88 -0.60 4.06
C LEU A 284 -10.21 -0.54 5.56
N LYS A 285 -10.96 0.45 6.02
CA LYS A 285 -11.44 0.56 7.41
C LYS A 285 -12.24 -0.67 7.82
N ALA A 286 -13.17 -1.13 6.98
CA ALA A 286 -13.97 -2.32 7.26
C ALA A 286 -13.09 -3.58 7.36
N ARG A 287 -12.12 -3.75 6.46
CA ARG A 287 -11.18 -4.88 6.50
C ARG A 287 -10.28 -4.85 7.73
N LEU A 288 -9.72 -3.69 8.08
CA LEU A 288 -8.90 -3.52 9.29
C LEU A 288 -9.68 -3.89 10.55
N LEU A 289 -10.95 -3.48 10.67
CA LEU A 289 -11.80 -3.86 11.80
C LEU A 289 -12.03 -5.37 11.88
N SER A 290 -12.23 -6.05 10.75
CA SER A 290 -12.33 -7.53 10.70
C SER A 290 -11.04 -8.18 11.20
N TYR A 291 -9.89 -7.73 10.70
CA TYR A 291 -8.59 -8.28 11.12
C TYR A 291 -8.30 -8.04 12.60
N LEU A 292 -8.65 -6.86 13.13
CA LEU A 292 -8.51 -6.56 14.55
C LEU A 292 -9.37 -7.50 15.40
N GLU A 293 -10.61 -7.77 14.98
CA GLU A 293 -11.50 -8.69 15.69
C GLU A 293 -10.99 -10.14 15.62
N GLU A 294 -10.51 -10.59 14.46
CA GLU A 294 -9.87 -11.90 14.27
C GLU A 294 -8.68 -12.10 15.22
N LEU A 295 -7.78 -11.11 15.30
CA LEU A 295 -6.54 -11.22 16.06
C LEU A 295 -6.73 -11.05 17.57
N LYS A 296 -7.76 -10.33 18.02
CA LYS A 296 -8.08 -10.17 19.45
C LYS A 296 -8.40 -11.48 20.16
N GLY A 297 -8.97 -12.44 19.44
CA GLY A 297 -9.33 -13.75 19.99
C GLY A 297 -8.12 -14.66 20.23
N ILE A 298 -6.94 -14.29 19.74
CA ILE A 298 -5.74 -15.14 19.77
C ILE A 298 -4.91 -14.85 21.03
N PRO A 299 -4.59 -15.85 21.86
CA PRO A 299 -3.67 -15.68 22.97
C PRO A 299 -2.31 -15.16 22.50
N VAL A 300 -1.73 -14.20 23.21
CA VAL A 300 -0.47 -13.55 22.85
C VAL A 300 0.68 -14.53 22.57
N ILE A 301 0.76 -15.64 23.32
CA ILE A 301 1.77 -16.68 23.10
C ILE A 301 1.56 -17.34 21.73
N SER A 302 0.32 -17.73 21.42
CA SER A 302 -0.05 -18.30 20.12
C SER A 302 0.13 -17.32 18.97
N LEU A 303 -0.08 -16.02 19.21
CA LEU A 303 0.11 -14.95 18.23
C LEU A 303 1.58 -14.86 17.81
N VAL A 304 2.50 -14.78 18.77
CA VAL A 304 3.94 -14.70 18.51
C VAL A 304 4.46 -15.98 17.85
N GLU A 305 4.00 -17.15 18.30
CA GLU A 305 4.37 -18.43 17.68
C GLU A 305 3.88 -18.53 16.23
N SER A 306 2.61 -18.17 15.98
CA SER A 306 2.05 -18.17 14.62
C SER A 306 2.79 -17.21 13.70
N ARG A 307 3.20 -16.04 14.20
CA ARG A 307 4.02 -15.08 13.45
C ARG A 307 5.38 -15.69 13.09
N TYR A 308 6.06 -16.33 14.04
CA TYR A 308 7.32 -17.02 13.76
C TYR A 308 7.15 -18.11 12.69
N GLU A 309 6.17 -18.99 12.88
CA GLU A 309 5.89 -20.10 11.96
C GLU A 309 5.53 -19.62 10.55
N ARG A 310 4.76 -18.53 10.43
CA ARG A 310 4.43 -17.89 9.16
C ARG A 310 5.70 -17.62 8.35
N TYR A 311 6.64 -16.88 8.92
CA TYR A 311 7.87 -16.50 8.20
C TYR A 311 8.86 -17.66 8.08
N ARG A 312 8.88 -18.60 9.03
CA ARG A 312 9.80 -19.75 9.00
C ARG A 312 9.52 -20.70 7.83
N LYS A 313 8.26 -20.81 7.41
CA LYS A 313 7.79 -21.65 6.29
C LYS A 313 7.91 -20.99 4.92
N MET A 314 8.26 -19.70 4.86
CA MET A 314 8.43 -19.02 3.58
C MET A 314 9.69 -19.49 2.88
N GLY A 315 9.54 -19.94 1.63
CA GLY A 315 10.62 -20.43 0.78
C GLY A 315 10.48 -21.92 0.46
N GLU A 316 10.63 -22.26 -0.81
CA GLU A 316 10.65 -23.64 -1.29
C GLU A 316 12.07 -24.02 -1.69
N TYR A 317 12.49 -25.21 -1.28
CA TYR A 317 13.78 -25.80 -1.64
C TYR A 317 13.61 -27.31 -1.80
N LEU A 318 14.46 -27.91 -2.63
CA LEU A 318 14.53 -29.36 -2.75
C LEU A 318 15.36 -29.88 -1.57
N GLU A 319 14.83 -30.84 -0.81
CA GLU A 319 15.64 -31.63 0.13
C GLU A 319 16.54 -32.57 -0.70
N GLU A 320 17.80 -32.73 -0.28
CA GLU A 320 18.79 -33.61 -0.93
C GLU A 320 18.39 -35.09 -0.89
#